data_AF-A0A7C6AG50-F1
#
_entry.id   AF-A0A7C6AG50-F1
#
_cell.length_a   1.000
_cell.length_b   1.000
_cell.length_c   1.000
_cell.angle_alpha   90.00
_cell.angle_beta   90.00
_cell.angle_gamma   90.00
#
_symmetry.space_group_name_H-M   'P 1'
#
loop_
_entity.id
_entity.type
_entity.pdbx_description
1 polymer ?
#
loop_
_entity_poly.entity_id
_entity_poly.type
_entity_poly.pdbx_seq_one_letter_code
_entity_poly.pdbx_strand_id
1 'polypeptide(L)'
;MNGVNKFIFLFFLSVSILLAYAPEDSNYQYLLDKQLAHYFQSWEIVFDSTKNGMRTSQGCLDLLNWYINLELRYEAYLSKILGIRYQNHFIGDYNVHISNHYFQPFFQLKENARLFLSITTHYYKGEDEIGIGYFVGKDYLNFLEVFFLVENFDRNFSLQETAAGPDKIIYKNFMYPVKLKLTYNRNWSKGRFRTEMLFGKKYRLESTDEPPTYREEGYSHTWYIRFWQELGKFRFGFLNELKWSFKDTRRSGLNFRE
;
A
#
# COMPACT_ATOMS: atom_id res chain seq x y z
N MET A 1 26.68 35.67 28.78
CA MET A 1 26.63 34.77 27.60
C MET A 1 25.79 35.41 26.52
N ASN A 2 26.32 35.54 25.30
CA ASN A 2 25.60 36.11 24.16
C ASN A 2 24.37 35.26 23.77
N GLY A 3 23.38 35.86 23.11
CA GLY A 3 22.12 35.18 22.74
C GLY A 3 22.33 33.91 21.91
N VAL A 4 23.36 33.89 21.05
CA VAL A 4 23.78 32.71 20.28
C VAL A 4 24.12 31.52 21.20
N ASN A 5 24.89 31.75 22.28
CA ASN A 5 25.27 30.69 23.21
C ASN A 5 24.05 30.18 24.02
N LYS A 6 23.06 31.03 24.30
CA LYS A 6 21.79 30.58 24.91
C LYS A 6 20.99 29.71 23.94
N PHE A 7 20.96 30.05 22.65
CA PHE A 7 20.22 29.27 21.64
C PHE A 7 20.89 27.92 21.37
N ILE A 8 22.21 27.88 21.24
CA ILE A 8 23.00 26.64 21.14
C ILE A 8 22.80 25.77 22.38
N PHE A 9 22.86 26.36 23.58
CA PHE A 9 22.64 25.62 24.83
C PHE A 9 21.21 25.06 24.92
N LEU A 10 20.18 25.85 24.56
CA LEU A 10 18.79 25.39 24.51
C LEU A 10 18.58 24.28 23.47
N PHE A 11 19.22 24.38 22.30
CA PHE A 11 19.20 23.33 21.28
C PHE A 11 19.82 22.03 21.80
N PHE A 12 21.04 22.07 22.35
CA PHE A 12 21.65 20.88 22.95
C PHE A 12 20.84 20.35 24.13
N LEU A 13 20.31 21.21 25.01
CA LEU A 13 19.48 20.78 26.13
C LEU A 13 18.18 20.09 25.68
N SER A 14 17.50 20.61 24.65
CA SER A 14 16.28 20.00 24.11
C SER A 14 16.55 18.71 23.33
N VAL A 15 17.67 18.64 22.60
CA VAL A 15 18.17 17.38 22.01
C VAL A 15 18.50 16.36 23.11
N SER A 16 19.18 16.77 24.19
CA SER A 16 19.48 15.90 25.33
C SER A 16 18.24 15.45 26.09
N ILE A 17 17.20 16.28 26.23
CA ILE A 17 15.93 15.88 26.84
C ILE A 17 15.18 14.87 25.96
N LEU A 18 15.17 15.08 24.63
CA LEU A 18 14.64 14.09 23.68
C LEU A 18 15.41 12.76 23.73
N LEU A 19 16.73 12.81 23.90
CA LEU A 19 17.61 11.64 24.08
C LEU A 19 17.59 11.04 25.49
N ALA A 20 17.01 11.69 26.49
CA ALA A 20 16.90 11.17 27.86
C ALA A 20 15.51 10.56 28.15
N TYR A 21 14.53 10.79 27.27
CA TYR A 21 13.16 10.30 27.41
C TYR A 21 12.81 9.11 26.50
N ALA A 22 13.73 8.65 25.66
CA ALA A 22 13.62 7.34 25.03
C ALA A 22 14.19 6.27 25.99
N PRO A 23 13.47 5.17 26.24
CA PRO A 23 13.83 4.18 27.25
C PRO A 23 15.16 3.50 26.92
N GLU A 24 15.90 3.07 27.95
CA GLU A 24 17.25 2.45 27.88
C GLU A 24 17.29 1.04 27.23
N ASP A 25 16.32 0.73 26.38
CA ASP A 25 16.30 -0.49 25.57
C ASP A 25 16.91 -0.24 24.18
N SER A 26 17.21 -1.32 23.46
CA SER A 26 17.87 -1.39 22.14
C SER A 26 17.17 -0.63 20.98
N ASN A 27 16.14 0.16 21.26
CA ASN A 27 15.31 0.87 20.29
C ASN A 27 15.93 2.13 19.67
N TYR A 28 17.09 2.62 20.14
CA TYR A 28 17.75 3.77 19.51
C TYR A 28 18.22 3.47 18.09
N GLN A 29 18.76 2.26 17.84
CA GLN A 29 19.10 1.81 16.49
C GLN A 29 17.83 1.55 15.67
N TYR A 30 16.79 0.94 16.26
CA TYR A 30 15.48 0.79 15.61
C TYR A 30 14.89 2.12 15.13
N LEU A 31 15.01 3.21 15.90
CA LEU A 31 14.56 4.56 15.54
C LEU A 31 15.51 5.33 14.62
N LEU A 32 16.71 4.82 14.36
CA LEU A 32 17.69 5.37 13.41
C LEU A 32 17.58 4.65 12.05
N ASP A 33 17.40 3.33 12.07
CA ASP A 33 17.27 2.48 10.88
C ASP A 33 15.87 2.56 10.28
N LYS A 34 14.83 2.62 11.12
CA LYS A 34 13.60 3.35 10.78
C LYS A 34 13.98 4.83 10.73
N GLN A 35 13.50 5.59 9.75
CA GLN A 35 14.17 6.77 9.16
C GLN A 35 15.16 6.40 8.04
N LEU A 36 16.33 5.80 8.31
CA LEU A 36 17.34 5.54 7.27
C LEU A 36 16.84 4.59 6.14
N ALA A 37 16.03 3.59 6.46
CA ALA A 37 15.49 2.59 5.52
C ALA A 37 14.19 3.03 4.81
N HIS A 38 13.87 4.33 4.81
CA HIS A 38 12.74 4.87 4.06
C HIS A 38 13.20 5.46 2.72
N TYR A 39 12.40 5.28 1.66
CA TYR A 39 12.64 6.03 0.43
C TYR A 39 12.52 7.53 0.70
N PHE A 40 13.58 8.29 0.42
CA PHE A 40 13.51 9.74 0.36
C PHE A 40 12.39 10.17 -0.60
N GLN A 41 11.63 11.19 -0.25
CA GLN A 41 10.47 11.64 -1.03
C GLN A 41 10.84 11.98 -2.49
N SER A 42 12.06 12.46 -2.73
CA SER A 42 12.63 12.68 -4.06
C SER A 42 12.79 11.39 -4.87
N TRP A 43 13.21 10.28 -4.26
CA TRP A 43 13.38 8.99 -4.93
C TRP A 43 12.03 8.42 -5.38
N GLU A 44 10.96 8.63 -4.61
CA GLU A 44 9.63 8.24 -5.03
C GLU A 44 9.13 9.05 -6.23
N ILE A 45 9.35 10.37 -6.22
CA ILE A 45 8.97 11.26 -7.33
C ILE A 45 9.73 10.84 -8.60
N VAL A 46 11.03 10.56 -8.48
CA VAL A 46 11.86 10.08 -9.59
C VAL A 46 11.34 8.73 -10.09
N PHE A 47 11.11 7.75 -9.22
CA PHE A 47 10.62 6.43 -9.61
C PHE A 47 9.23 6.49 -10.26
N ASP A 48 8.27 7.20 -9.67
CA ASP A 48 6.95 7.42 -10.26
C ASP A 48 7.04 8.13 -11.62
N SER A 49 8.08 8.95 -11.81
CA SER A 49 8.36 9.64 -13.06
C SER A 49 9.15 8.84 -14.10
N THR A 50 9.52 7.59 -13.80
CA THR A 50 10.21 6.72 -14.76
C THR A 50 9.24 5.74 -15.43
N LYS A 51 9.49 5.46 -16.72
CA LYS A 51 8.89 4.33 -17.44
C LYS A 51 9.43 3.01 -16.91
N ASN A 52 10.77 2.94 -16.82
CA ASN A 52 11.53 1.78 -16.40
C ASN A 52 12.42 2.20 -15.23
N GLY A 53 12.42 1.44 -14.15
CA GLY A 53 13.20 1.74 -12.96
C GLY A 53 13.18 0.59 -11.97
N MET A 54 14.22 0.55 -11.14
CA MET A 54 14.29 -0.29 -9.95
C MET A 54 14.75 0.59 -8.80
N ARG A 55 14.10 0.49 -7.66
CA ARG A 55 14.55 1.08 -6.40
C ARG A 55 14.47 0.04 -5.30
N THR A 56 15.42 0.08 -4.38
CA THR A 56 15.40 -0.78 -3.21
C THR A 56 15.93 -0.03 -2.00
N SER A 57 15.41 -0.37 -0.83
CA SER A 57 15.96 0.01 0.47
C SER A 57 16.12 -1.29 1.26
N GLN A 58 17.33 -1.57 1.72
CA GLN A 58 17.67 -2.81 2.41
C GLN A 58 18.47 -2.46 3.66
N GLY A 59 18.22 -3.20 4.74
CA GLY A 59 18.89 -2.98 6.02
C GLY A 59 18.88 -4.24 6.87
N CYS A 60 19.88 -4.36 7.74
CA CYS A 60 20.00 -5.43 8.72
C CYS A 60 20.06 -4.73 10.08
N LEU A 61 18.99 -4.87 10.87
CA LEU A 61 18.71 -4.08 12.07
C LEU A 61 19.36 -4.67 13.34
N ASP A 62 19.66 -5.96 13.27
CA ASP A 62 20.60 -6.75 14.06
C ASP A 62 20.85 -8.04 13.25
N LEU A 63 21.75 -8.94 13.64
CA LEU A 63 22.00 -10.24 12.96
C LEU A 63 20.75 -11.13 12.80
N LEU A 64 19.62 -10.74 13.42
CA LEU A 64 18.35 -11.45 13.48
C LEU A 64 17.19 -10.75 12.75
N ASN A 65 17.37 -9.56 12.18
CA ASN A 65 16.28 -8.79 11.55
C ASN A 65 16.71 -8.15 10.22
N TRP A 66 16.31 -8.76 9.12
CA TRP A 66 16.53 -8.28 7.75
C TRP A 66 15.28 -7.56 7.23
N TYR A 67 15.44 -6.36 6.69
CA TYR A 67 14.40 -5.62 5.97
C TYR A 67 14.79 -5.41 4.52
N ILE A 68 13.81 -5.60 3.63
CA ILE A 68 13.92 -5.28 2.21
C ILE A 68 12.62 -4.65 1.72
N ASN A 69 12.75 -3.46 1.15
CA ASN A 69 11.79 -2.87 0.24
C ASN A 69 12.39 -2.90 -1.17
N LEU A 70 11.64 -3.39 -2.14
CA LEU A 70 12.02 -3.41 -3.55
C LEU A 70 10.80 -3.02 -4.38
N GLU A 71 10.97 -2.02 -5.24
CA GLU A 71 10.00 -1.70 -6.28
C GLU A 71 10.70 -1.73 -7.64
N LEU A 72 10.08 -2.42 -8.59
CA LEU A 72 10.51 -2.48 -9.99
C LEU A 72 9.35 -2.09 -10.90
N ARG A 73 9.64 -1.32 -11.94
CA ARG A 73 8.71 -0.94 -13.00
C ARG A 73 9.39 -1.15 -14.34
N TYR A 74 8.68 -1.74 -15.30
CA TYR A 74 9.17 -1.93 -16.65
C TYR A 74 8.02 -1.80 -17.66
N GLU A 75 8.22 -1.03 -18.73
CA GLU A 75 7.31 -0.89 -19.86
C GLU A 75 7.96 -1.37 -21.16
N ALA A 76 7.25 -2.23 -21.89
CA ALA A 76 7.57 -2.60 -23.26
C ALA A 76 6.39 -2.31 -24.18
N TYR A 77 6.69 -1.78 -25.37
CA TYR A 77 5.70 -1.61 -26.44
C TYR A 77 5.75 -2.84 -27.35
N LEU A 78 4.60 -3.48 -27.54
CA LEU A 78 4.44 -4.60 -28.48
C LEU A 78 4.04 -4.07 -29.88
N SER A 79 3.34 -2.94 -29.92
CA SER A 79 3.03 -2.18 -31.13
C SER A 79 2.83 -0.70 -30.80
N LYS A 80 2.41 0.12 -31.77
CA LYS A 80 2.02 1.53 -31.52
C LYS A 80 0.79 1.68 -30.61
N ILE A 81 -0.07 0.66 -30.56
CA ILE A 81 -1.36 0.70 -29.86
C ILE A 81 -1.33 -0.19 -28.60
N LEU A 82 -0.57 -1.28 -28.60
CA LEU A 82 -0.49 -2.24 -27.50
C LEU A 82 0.88 -2.21 -26.83
N GLY A 83 0.88 -2.14 -25.50
CA GLY A 83 2.08 -2.35 -24.69
C GLY A 83 1.76 -3.14 -23.43
N ILE A 84 2.78 -3.35 -22.63
CA ILE A 84 2.73 -4.02 -21.34
C ILE A 84 3.55 -3.22 -20.34
N ARG A 85 2.98 -2.95 -19.18
CA ARG A 85 3.70 -2.55 -17.97
C ARG A 85 3.74 -3.74 -17.02
N TYR A 86 4.91 -3.98 -16.44
CA TYR A 86 5.09 -4.86 -15.29
C TYR A 86 5.50 -3.99 -14.10
N GLN A 87 4.90 -4.23 -12.93
CA GLN A 87 5.36 -3.65 -11.68
C GLN A 87 5.50 -4.75 -10.63
N ASN A 88 6.63 -4.77 -9.92
CA ASN A 88 6.79 -5.57 -8.71
C ASN A 88 6.89 -4.63 -7.51
N HIS A 89 6.22 -4.99 -6.43
CA HIS A 89 6.38 -4.38 -5.12
C HIS A 89 6.57 -5.49 -4.09
N PHE A 90 7.77 -5.50 -3.50
CA PHE A 90 8.19 -6.49 -2.53
C PHE A 90 8.57 -5.79 -1.22
N ILE A 91 7.90 -6.15 -0.14
CA ILE A 91 8.27 -5.77 1.23
C ILE A 91 8.48 -7.08 2.00
N GLY A 92 9.68 -7.26 2.54
CA GLY A 92 10.03 -8.38 3.40
C GLY A 92 10.68 -7.91 4.70
N ASP A 93 10.07 -8.28 5.81
CA ASP A 93 10.72 -8.50 7.10
C ASP A 93 10.21 -9.82 7.73
N TYR A 94 10.61 -10.13 8.96
CA TYR A 94 10.22 -11.37 9.65
C TYR A 94 8.72 -11.48 9.97
N ASN A 95 7.99 -10.35 10.00
CA ASN A 95 6.55 -10.29 10.34
C ASN A 95 5.68 -9.91 9.13
N VAL A 96 6.25 -9.22 8.14
CA VAL A 96 5.54 -8.69 6.97
C VAL A 96 6.19 -9.21 5.69
N HIS A 97 5.45 -10.03 4.94
CA HIS A 97 5.86 -10.49 3.63
C HIS A 97 4.78 -10.15 2.60
N ILE A 98 5.07 -9.18 1.73
CA ILE A 98 4.18 -8.72 0.66
C ILE A 98 4.97 -8.83 -0.65
N SER A 99 4.47 -9.59 -1.62
CA SER A 99 5.09 -9.73 -2.94
C SER A 99 4.04 -9.62 -4.04
N ASN A 100 3.79 -8.38 -4.49
CA ASN A 100 2.77 -8.11 -5.50
C ASN A 100 3.41 -7.97 -6.89
N HIS A 101 2.96 -8.79 -7.83
CA HIS A 101 3.42 -8.81 -9.22
C HIS A 101 2.30 -8.34 -10.16
N TYR A 102 2.25 -7.03 -10.41
CA TYR A 102 1.27 -6.39 -11.28
C TYR A 102 1.63 -6.59 -12.75
N PHE A 103 0.81 -7.35 -13.47
CA PHE A 103 0.85 -7.48 -14.93
C PHE A 103 -0.21 -6.54 -15.52
N GLN A 104 0.23 -5.55 -16.30
CA GLN A 104 -0.61 -4.44 -16.75
C GLN A 104 -0.51 -4.21 -18.27
N PRO A 105 -1.20 -5.01 -19.12
CA PRO A 105 -1.30 -4.73 -20.55
C PRO A 105 -2.08 -3.43 -20.76
N PHE A 106 -1.63 -2.61 -21.70
CA PHE A 106 -2.19 -1.28 -21.95
C PHE A 106 -2.44 -0.98 -23.42
N PHE A 107 -3.54 -0.26 -23.66
CA PHE A 107 -3.94 0.26 -24.96
C PHE A 107 -3.68 1.78 -25.00
N GLN A 108 -2.83 2.21 -25.93
CA GLN A 108 -2.54 3.62 -26.22
C GLN A 108 -3.69 4.18 -27.09
N LEU A 109 -4.61 4.93 -26.46
CA LEU A 109 -5.82 5.45 -27.12
C LEU A 109 -5.55 6.74 -27.91
N LYS A 110 -4.66 7.58 -27.37
CA LYS A 110 -4.09 8.80 -27.97
C LYS A 110 -2.65 8.91 -27.47
N GLU A 111 -1.79 9.73 -28.07
CA GLU A 111 -0.37 9.88 -27.67
C GLU A 111 -0.18 10.06 -26.15
N ASN A 112 -1.09 10.82 -25.54
CA ASN A 112 -1.12 11.22 -24.14
C ASN A 112 -2.26 10.59 -23.32
N ALA A 113 -2.87 9.49 -23.79
CA ALA A 113 -3.91 8.75 -23.05
C ALA A 113 -3.77 7.22 -23.22
N ARG A 114 -3.82 6.48 -22.11
CA ARG A 114 -3.74 5.00 -22.08
C ARG A 114 -4.82 4.39 -21.18
N LEU A 115 -5.36 3.25 -21.60
CA LEU A 115 -6.19 2.36 -20.78
C LEU A 115 -5.34 1.14 -20.38
N PHE A 116 -5.33 0.79 -19.11
CA PHE A 116 -4.68 -0.39 -18.55
C PHE A 116 -5.74 -1.40 -18.13
N LEU A 117 -5.46 -2.68 -18.35
CA LEU A 117 -5.99 -3.74 -17.50
C LEU A 117 -4.91 -4.02 -16.45
N SER A 118 -5.27 -4.43 -15.25
CA SER A 118 -4.32 -4.78 -14.19
C SER A 118 -4.72 -6.11 -13.59
N ILE A 119 -3.78 -7.03 -13.48
CA ILE A 119 -3.96 -8.29 -12.76
C ILE A 119 -2.73 -8.57 -11.89
N THR A 120 -2.98 -9.08 -10.69
CA THR A 120 -1.97 -9.59 -9.76
C THR A 120 -2.44 -10.97 -9.33
N THR A 121 -1.59 -11.97 -9.50
CA THR A 121 -1.85 -13.33 -9.04
C THR A 121 -0.86 -13.67 -7.95
N HIS A 122 -1.38 -14.14 -6.82
CA HIS A 122 -0.60 -14.56 -5.67
C HIS A 122 -0.59 -16.09 -5.59
N TYR A 123 0.37 -16.62 -4.82
CA TYR A 123 0.35 -18.04 -4.46
C TYR A 123 -0.88 -18.36 -3.58
N TYR A 124 -1.18 -17.48 -2.63
CA TYR A 124 -2.42 -17.54 -1.87
C TYR A 124 -3.54 -16.79 -2.61
N LYS A 125 -4.46 -17.54 -3.23
CA LYS A 125 -5.59 -17.03 -4.03
C LYS A 125 -6.52 -16.04 -3.33
N GLY A 126 -6.46 -15.98 -2.01
CA GLY A 126 -7.17 -14.99 -1.22
C GLY A 126 -6.64 -13.55 -1.32
N GLU A 127 -5.59 -13.29 -2.11
CA GLU A 127 -4.95 -11.98 -2.32
C GLU A 127 -4.95 -11.50 -3.79
N ASP A 128 -5.42 -12.31 -4.75
CA ASP A 128 -5.43 -11.97 -6.18
C ASP A 128 -6.21 -10.64 -6.44
N GLU A 129 -5.61 -9.72 -7.20
CA GLU A 129 -6.12 -8.36 -7.48
C GLU A 129 -6.41 -8.22 -8.99
N ILE A 130 -7.58 -7.72 -9.38
CA ILE A 130 -7.90 -7.41 -10.80
C ILE A 130 -8.54 -6.03 -10.95
N GLY A 131 -8.30 -5.33 -12.05
CA GLY A 131 -9.00 -4.08 -12.31
C GLY A 131 -8.60 -3.36 -13.59
N ILE A 132 -9.00 -2.10 -13.66
CA ILE A 132 -8.78 -1.22 -14.81
C ILE A 132 -8.07 0.06 -14.37
N GLY A 133 -7.19 0.58 -15.22
CA GLY A 133 -6.47 1.82 -15.02
C GLY A 133 -6.63 2.78 -16.19
N TYR A 134 -6.54 4.07 -15.92
CA TYR A 134 -6.54 5.10 -16.94
C TYR A 134 -5.44 6.12 -16.64
N PHE A 135 -4.62 6.42 -17.65
CA PHE A 135 -3.53 7.39 -17.58
C PHE A 135 -3.77 8.48 -18.61
N VAL A 136 -3.65 9.74 -18.19
CA VAL A 136 -3.60 10.90 -19.07
C VAL A 136 -2.40 11.76 -18.68
N GLY A 137 -1.47 11.96 -19.62
CA GLY A 137 -0.24 12.69 -19.37
C GLY A 137 0.60 12.81 -20.62
N LYS A 138 1.40 13.87 -20.72
CA LYS A 138 2.39 14.00 -21.82
C LYS A 138 3.52 12.99 -21.65
N ASP A 139 3.89 12.74 -20.40
CA ASP A 139 5.00 11.93 -19.94
C ASP A 139 4.76 11.54 -18.47
N TYR A 140 5.66 10.76 -17.89
CA TYR A 140 5.63 10.45 -16.46
C TYR A 140 6.07 11.63 -15.56
N LEU A 141 6.50 12.76 -16.13
CA LEU A 141 6.72 13.99 -15.36
C LEU A 141 5.38 14.69 -15.08
N ASN A 142 4.42 14.64 -16.01
CA ASN A 142 3.16 15.38 -15.98
C ASN A 142 1.98 14.47 -16.35
N PHE A 143 1.38 13.82 -15.36
CA PHE A 143 0.30 12.86 -15.55
C PHE A 143 -0.76 12.86 -14.44
N LEU A 144 -1.92 12.32 -14.79
CA LEU A 144 -2.94 11.80 -13.89
C LEU A 144 -3.12 10.31 -14.22
N GLU A 145 -3.05 9.46 -13.22
CA GLU A 145 -3.28 8.02 -13.30
C GLU A 145 -4.32 7.62 -12.26
N VAL A 146 -5.33 6.85 -12.66
CA VAL A 146 -6.40 6.36 -11.79
C VAL A 146 -6.58 4.88 -12.03
N PHE A 147 -6.55 4.07 -10.98
CA PHE A 147 -6.86 2.64 -11.02
C PHE A 147 -8.06 2.32 -10.12
N PHE A 148 -9.02 1.57 -10.67
CA PHE A 148 -10.10 0.92 -9.96
C PHE A 148 -9.82 -0.57 -9.94
N LEU A 149 -9.61 -1.11 -8.74
CA LEU A 149 -9.07 -2.44 -8.51
C LEU A 149 -9.98 -3.19 -7.53
N VAL A 150 -10.05 -4.50 -7.70
CA VAL A 150 -10.89 -5.42 -6.94
C VAL A 150 -9.95 -6.45 -6.31
N GLU A 151 -9.80 -6.39 -5.00
CA GLU A 151 -8.95 -7.28 -4.22
C GLU A 151 -9.72 -8.59 -3.88
N ASN A 152 -8.98 -9.69 -3.79
CA ASN A 152 -9.45 -11.01 -3.35
C ASN A 152 -10.54 -11.64 -4.25
N PHE A 153 -10.53 -11.33 -5.55
CA PHE A 153 -11.64 -11.68 -6.46
C PHE A 153 -11.84 -13.20 -6.68
N ASP A 154 -10.78 -14.00 -6.51
CA ASP A 154 -10.78 -15.46 -6.72
C ASP A 154 -10.98 -16.28 -5.42
N ARG A 155 -11.10 -15.61 -4.27
CA ARG A 155 -10.99 -16.24 -2.94
C ARG A 155 -12.00 -17.36 -2.67
N ASN A 156 -13.21 -17.28 -3.22
CA ASN A 156 -14.22 -18.33 -3.07
C ASN A 156 -14.00 -19.51 -4.00
N PHE A 157 -13.36 -19.31 -5.16
CA PHE A 157 -13.03 -20.40 -6.09
C PHE A 157 -12.00 -21.34 -5.45
N SER A 158 -10.96 -20.80 -4.83
CA SER A 158 -9.95 -21.59 -4.10
C SER A 158 -10.47 -22.38 -2.89
N LEU A 159 -11.70 -22.08 -2.42
CA LEU A 159 -12.33 -22.76 -1.28
C LEU A 159 -13.38 -23.79 -1.71
N GLN A 160 -13.60 -24.01 -3.01
CA GLN A 160 -14.62 -24.95 -3.47
C GLN A 160 -14.30 -26.40 -3.07
N GLU A 161 -13.04 -26.82 -3.22
CA GLU A 161 -12.57 -28.20 -3.00
C GLU A 161 -12.44 -28.62 -1.53
N THR A 162 -12.48 -27.68 -0.58
CA THR A 162 -12.43 -28.00 0.86
C THR A 162 -13.67 -28.80 1.28
N ALA A 163 -13.55 -29.78 2.17
CA ALA A 163 -14.71 -30.48 2.74
C ALA A 163 -15.56 -29.52 3.61
N ALA A 164 -16.88 -29.72 3.68
CA ALA A 164 -17.75 -28.94 4.54
C ALA A 164 -17.45 -29.20 6.04
N GLY A 165 -17.60 -28.16 6.86
CA GLY A 165 -17.30 -28.21 8.30
C GLY A 165 -16.98 -26.82 8.87
N PRO A 166 -16.64 -26.73 10.17
CA PRO A 166 -16.41 -25.46 10.87
C PRO A 166 -15.21 -24.67 10.31
N ASP A 167 -14.21 -25.37 9.77
CA ASP A 167 -13.02 -24.77 9.17
C ASP A 167 -13.24 -24.30 7.73
N LYS A 168 -14.30 -24.77 7.04
CA LYS A 168 -14.67 -24.30 5.70
C LYS A 168 -15.56 -23.07 5.82
N ILE A 169 -14.91 -21.92 5.82
CA ILE A 169 -15.53 -20.61 5.92
C ILE A 169 -15.72 -20.00 4.51
N ILE A 170 -16.96 -19.89 4.04
CA ILE A 170 -17.28 -19.31 2.72
C ILE A 170 -17.55 -17.80 2.82
N TYR A 171 -17.06 -17.03 1.86
CA TYR A 171 -17.24 -15.58 1.81
C TYR A 171 -18.58 -15.25 1.12
N LYS A 172 -19.67 -15.11 1.88
CA LYS A 172 -21.04 -15.03 1.29
C LYS A 172 -21.41 -13.72 0.58
N ASN A 173 -20.56 -12.67 0.61
CA ASN A 173 -20.87 -11.40 -0.07
C ASN A 173 -19.84 -11.07 -1.16
N PHE A 174 -20.31 -10.99 -2.41
CA PHE A 174 -19.56 -10.53 -3.60
C PHE A 174 -19.20 -9.02 -3.60
N MET A 175 -19.33 -8.31 -2.47
CA MET A 175 -18.74 -6.98 -2.32
C MET A 175 -17.26 -7.14 -1.97
N TYR A 176 -16.49 -7.57 -2.96
CA TYR A 176 -15.04 -7.56 -2.92
C TYR A 176 -14.52 -6.15 -2.53
N PRO A 177 -13.43 -6.06 -1.75
CA PRO A 177 -12.79 -4.78 -1.47
C PRO A 177 -12.40 -4.07 -2.78
N VAL A 178 -12.95 -2.88 -2.99
CA VAL A 178 -12.65 -2.01 -4.14
C VAL A 178 -11.59 -1.01 -3.70
N LYS A 179 -10.42 -1.06 -4.34
CA LYS A 179 -9.31 -0.15 -4.13
C LYS A 179 -9.25 0.87 -5.26
N LEU A 180 -9.38 2.14 -4.90
CA LEU A 180 -9.15 3.27 -5.78
C LEU A 180 -7.74 3.82 -5.51
N LYS A 181 -6.84 3.73 -6.50
CA LYS A 181 -5.53 4.40 -6.47
C LYS A 181 -5.60 5.61 -7.42
N LEU A 182 -5.25 6.81 -6.96
CA LEU A 182 -5.14 8.00 -7.80
C LEU A 182 -3.78 8.66 -7.59
N THR A 183 -3.03 8.84 -8.67
CA THR A 183 -1.72 9.48 -8.69
C THR A 183 -1.73 10.63 -9.68
N TYR A 184 -1.42 11.83 -9.19
CA TYR A 184 -1.23 13.04 -9.97
C TYR A 184 0.20 13.55 -9.77
N ASN A 185 0.90 13.82 -10.87
CA ASN A 185 2.26 14.34 -10.87
C ASN A 185 2.36 15.55 -11.81
N ARG A 186 3.01 16.62 -11.36
CA ARG A 186 3.15 17.88 -12.11
C ARG A 186 4.59 18.39 -12.04
N ASN A 187 5.48 17.66 -12.69
CA ASN A 187 6.93 17.84 -12.70
C ASN A 187 7.57 17.66 -11.30
N TRP A 188 8.85 17.28 -11.26
CA TRP A 188 9.51 16.82 -10.04
C TRP A 188 9.49 17.81 -8.88
N SER A 189 9.54 19.11 -9.16
CA SER A 189 9.54 20.13 -8.12
C SER A 189 8.16 20.69 -7.79
N LYS A 190 7.26 20.84 -8.79
CA LYS A 190 6.10 21.75 -8.66
C LYS A 190 4.91 21.13 -7.94
N GLY A 191 4.72 19.81 -8.01
CA GLY A 191 3.80 19.12 -7.09
C GLY A 191 3.48 17.68 -7.46
N ARG A 192 3.15 16.88 -6.44
CA ARG A 192 2.72 15.47 -6.52
C ARG A 192 1.59 15.24 -5.52
N PHE A 193 0.58 14.49 -5.93
CA PHE A 193 -0.50 14.01 -5.07
C PHE A 193 -0.73 12.53 -5.36
N ARG A 194 -0.61 11.67 -4.35
CA ARG A 194 -0.98 10.26 -4.46
C ARG A 194 -1.96 9.95 -3.33
N THR A 195 -3.09 9.34 -3.66
CA THR A 195 -4.03 8.83 -2.69
C THR A 195 -4.44 7.41 -3.03
N GLU A 196 -4.57 6.58 -2.01
CA GLU A 196 -5.14 5.24 -2.13
C GLU A 196 -6.30 5.16 -1.13
N MET A 197 -7.46 4.73 -1.61
CA MET A 197 -8.68 4.56 -0.82
C MET A 197 -9.17 3.13 -0.99
N LEU A 198 -9.28 2.39 0.10
CA LEU A 198 -9.88 1.06 0.11
C LEU A 198 -11.33 1.14 0.63
N PHE A 199 -12.29 0.67 -0.16
CA PHE A 199 -13.71 0.66 0.17
C PHE A 199 -14.27 -0.77 0.09
N GLY A 200 -14.97 -1.23 1.12
CA GLY A 200 -15.75 -2.48 1.02
C GLY A 200 -15.84 -3.26 2.31
N LYS A 201 -16.46 -4.45 2.22
CA LYS A 201 -16.40 -5.46 3.27
C LYS A 201 -15.07 -6.21 3.13
N LYS A 202 -14.27 -6.24 4.19
CA LYS A 202 -13.03 -7.02 4.25
C LYS A 202 -13.33 -8.51 4.16
N TYR A 203 -14.45 -8.94 4.74
CA TYR A 203 -15.00 -10.28 4.66
C TYR A 203 -16.46 -10.34 5.14
N ARG A 204 -17.19 -11.37 4.71
CA ARG A 204 -18.36 -11.93 5.40
C ARG A 204 -18.13 -13.41 5.57
N LEU A 205 -17.72 -13.82 6.76
CA LEU A 205 -17.40 -15.21 7.09
C LEU A 205 -18.68 -15.93 7.54
N GLU A 206 -18.96 -17.10 6.98
CA GLU A 206 -19.99 -18.01 7.49
C GLU A 206 -19.48 -19.45 7.40
N SER A 207 -19.65 -20.21 8.49
CA SER A 207 -19.40 -21.66 8.48
C SER A 207 -20.33 -22.38 7.50
N THR A 208 -19.86 -23.49 6.94
CA THR A 208 -20.68 -24.39 6.10
C THR A 208 -21.44 -25.46 6.89
N ASP A 209 -21.32 -25.47 8.23
CA ASP A 209 -22.14 -26.30 9.10
C ASP A 209 -23.64 -25.96 8.98
N GLU A 210 -24.51 -26.97 9.12
CA GLU A 210 -25.94 -26.77 9.35
C GLU A 210 -26.32 -27.21 10.77
N PRO A 211 -26.73 -26.29 11.68
CA PRO A 211 -26.80 -24.84 11.52
C PRO A 211 -25.43 -24.14 11.60
N PRO A 212 -25.26 -22.96 10.98
CA PRO A 212 -23.97 -22.27 10.93
C PRO A 212 -23.51 -21.80 12.32
N THR A 213 -22.38 -22.35 12.76
CA THR A 213 -21.71 -22.10 14.05
C THR A 213 -21.14 -20.68 14.18
N TYR A 214 -20.84 -20.00 13.07
CA TYR A 214 -20.19 -18.69 13.08
C TYR A 214 -20.67 -17.76 11.96
N ARG A 215 -20.79 -16.46 12.29
CA ARG A 215 -21.02 -15.35 11.35
C ARG A 215 -20.24 -14.11 11.77
N GLU A 216 -19.47 -13.52 10.86
CA GLU A 216 -18.71 -12.30 11.09
C GLU A 216 -18.72 -11.38 9.86
N GLU A 217 -18.95 -10.08 10.07
CA GLU A 217 -18.77 -9.07 9.03
C GLU A 217 -17.79 -7.98 9.48
N GLY A 218 -16.78 -7.73 8.66
CA GLY A 218 -15.80 -6.66 8.86
C GLY A 218 -15.84 -5.66 7.72
N TYR A 219 -16.03 -4.38 8.03
CA TYR A 219 -15.76 -3.27 7.11
C TYR A 219 -14.41 -2.65 7.47
N SER A 220 -13.58 -2.37 6.47
CA SER A 220 -12.32 -1.64 6.68
C SER A 220 -12.19 -0.55 5.63
N HIS A 221 -11.88 0.66 6.09
CA HIS A 221 -11.45 1.75 5.24
C HIS A 221 -9.99 2.07 5.55
N THR A 222 -9.19 2.13 4.51
CA THR A 222 -7.84 2.69 4.59
C THR A 222 -7.79 3.84 3.61
N TRP A 223 -7.52 5.04 4.13
CA TRP A 223 -7.25 6.21 3.32
C TRP A 223 -5.79 6.62 3.51
N TYR A 224 -5.06 6.61 2.42
CA TYR A 224 -3.70 7.08 2.34
C TYR A 224 -3.66 8.35 1.49
N ILE A 225 -2.99 9.40 1.97
CA ILE A 225 -2.73 10.63 1.25
C ILE A 225 -1.26 10.98 1.37
N ARG A 226 -0.60 11.22 0.24
CA ARG A 226 0.69 11.91 0.18
C ARG A 226 0.58 13.08 -0.79
N PHE A 227 0.92 14.27 -0.30
CA PHE A 227 0.89 15.52 -1.05
C PHE A 227 2.22 16.26 -0.96
N TRP A 228 2.58 16.93 -2.04
CA TRP A 228 3.73 17.80 -2.16
C TRP A 228 3.42 18.97 -3.09
N GLN A 229 3.81 20.19 -2.72
CA GLN A 229 3.76 21.37 -3.58
C GLN A 229 4.90 22.35 -3.28
N GLU A 230 5.46 22.93 -4.34
CA GLU A 230 6.41 24.04 -4.26
C GLU A 230 5.67 25.36 -4.54
N LEU A 231 5.75 26.29 -3.58
CA LEU A 231 5.18 27.65 -3.65
C LEU A 231 6.33 28.66 -3.57
N GLY A 232 6.83 29.08 -4.73
CA GLY A 232 8.00 29.94 -4.84
C GLY A 232 9.27 29.21 -4.40
N LYS A 233 9.86 29.63 -3.27
CA LYS A 233 11.01 28.95 -2.63
C LYS A 233 10.59 28.00 -1.50
N PHE A 234 9.33 27.99 -1.10
CA PHE A 234 8.83 27.16 -0.01
C PHE A 234 8.28 25.83 -0.53
N ARG A 235 8.45 24.78 0.27
CA ARG A 235 8.08 23.41 -0.06
C ARG A 235 7.19 22.86 1.04
N PHE A 236 5.98 22.44 0.68
CA PHE A 236 4.99 21.92 1.59
C PHE A 236 4.75 20.44 1.28
N GLY A 237 4.87 19.60 2.31
CA GLY A 237 4.59 18.18 2.24
C GLY A 237 3.57 17.76 3.30
N PHE A 238 2.69 16.85 2.95
CA PHE A 238 1.72 16.25 3.87
C PHE A 238 1.65 14.75 3.62
N LEU A 239 1.70 13.98 4.71
CA LEU A 239 1.53 12.53 4.71
C LEU A 239 0.47 12.20 5.77
N ASN A 240 -0.58 11.51 5.36
CA ASN A 240 -1.59 11.01 6.27
C ASN A 240 -1.98 9.59 5.87
N GLU A 241 -2.03 8.72 6.87
CA GLU A 241 -2.53 7.36 6.74
C GLU A 241 -3.60 7.19 7.82
N LEU A 242 -4.83 6.99 7.41
CA LEU A 242 -5.98 6.85 8.27
C LEU A 242 -6.61 5.47 8.02
N LYS A 243 -6.66 4.66 9.08
CA LYS A 243 -7.24 3.32 9.07
C LYS A 243 -8.38 3.27 10.08
N TRP A 244 -9.57 2.86 9.64
CA TRP A 244 -10.63 2.44 10.55
C TRP A 244 -11.21 1.09 10.14
N SER A 245 -11.64 0.30 11.12
CA SER A 245 -12.37 -0.94 10.88
C SER A 245 -13.53 -1.09 11.85
N PHE A 246 -14.69 -1.43 11.31
CA PHE A 246 -15.90 -1.76 12.07
C PHE A 246 -16.14 -3.26 11.91
N LYS A 247 -16.27 -3.97 13.04
CA LYS A 247 -16.51 -5.41 13.10
C LYS A 247 -17.85 -5.64 13.79
N ASP A 248 -18.83 -6.18 13.07
CA ASP A 248 -20.07 -6.67 13.66
C ASP A 248 -19.92 -8.18 13.90
N THR A 249 -19.87 -8.58 15.17
CA THR A 249 -19.72 -9.98 15.58
C THR A 249 -20.99 -10.46 16.23
N ARG A 250 -21.86 -11.11 15.45
CA ARG A 250 -23.00 -11.86 16.00
C ARG A 250 -22.62 -13.33 16.15
N ARG A 251 -22.19 -13.72 17.35
CA ARG A 251 -22.23 -15.13 17.73
C ARG A 251 -23.69 -15.59 17.68
N SER A 252 -23.99 -16.62 16.89
CA SER A 252 -25.25 -17.35 16.98
C SER A 252 -25.33 -17.95 18.38
N GLY A 253 -26.22 -17.41 19.21
CA GLY A 253 -26.42 -17.91 20.57
C GLY A 253 -27.00 -19.32 20.53
N LEU A 254 -26.15 -20.33 20.67
CA LEU A 254 -26.55 -21.62 21.22
C LEU A 254 -26.97 -21.38 22.67
N ASN A 255 -28.25 -21.04 22.85
CA ASN A 255 -28.92 -21.21 24.13
C ASN A 255 -28.93 -22.70 24.43
N PHE A 256 -27.93 -23.17 25.16
CA PHE A 256 -28.10 -24.37 25.98
C PHE A 256 -29.22 -24.06 26.98
N ARG A 257 -30.40 -24.62 26.70
CA ARG A 257 -31.38 -24.91 27.74
C ARG A 257 -31.14 -26.35 28.17
N GLU A 258 -30.79 -26.50 29.44
CA GLU A 258 -31.00 -27.74 30.21
C GLU A 258 -32.51 -28.06 30.29
#